data_AF-A0A7C9BRA9-F1
#
_entry.id   AF-A0A7C9BRA9-F1
#
_cell.length_a   1.000
_cell.length_b   1.000
_cell.length_c   1.000
_cell.angle_alpha   90.00
_cell.angle_beta   90.00
_cell.angle_gamma   90.00
#
_symmetry.space_group_name_H-M   'P 1'
#
loop_
_entity.id
_entity.type
_entity.pdbx_description
1 polymer ?
#
loop_
_entity_poly.entity_id
_entity_poly.type
_entity_poly.pdbx_seq_one_letter_code
_entity_poly.pdbx_strand_id
1 'polypeptide(L)'
;MAYPDVLRMLHKLIAAPLIEQTPPLLGEAGRDVREAVNALLPNLLAAIVHRGLSCPSEATVLMDVLDSPRLDPTLPQANPANFFSGDRVTELHMAAGTVLLTELFGDRIHDMERAAADLANLKLGSGRVLLAMVAPFAFAVLRHAWVTSEGSTDRGSLVRLLHAQRHTIHPALQERFLSALGVPSAATWLELTGDFDAALVRPVSASAQMRLNENKRWSRALWLVPLPLLAVLLLLAYCSHHTPGLTEKAAAPGFAASDVPASLSQRASSATAASTACEFDNASEPAASSLESVKSQRARHRLCSMLALVMPVPRCPTISSRPLRNGGLTRRPVAHQSLRSSRHHSRAHLCQHAEIMNDATIDCANNFCRQHRPGQALIEAPPVPVRNAMS
;
A
#
# COMPACT_ATOMS: atom_id res chain seq x y z
N MET A 1 12.38 -29.24 7.49
CA MET A 1 11.03 -29.16 8.10
C MET A 1 10.10 -28.53 7.09
N ALA A 2 8.82 -28.91 7.06
CA ALA A 2 7.85 -28.32 6.13
C ALA A 2 7.30 -27.02 6.75
N TYR A 3 7.48 -25.89 6.06
CA TYR A 3 6.84 -24.64 6.47
C TYR A 3 5.33 -24.72 6.27
N PRO A 4 4.51 -24.10 7.14
CA PRO A 4 3.08 -24.05 6.92
C PRO A 4 2.76 -23.22 5.67
N ASP A 5 1.77 -23.67 4.91
CA ASP A 5 1.28 -22.95 3.72
C ASP A 5 0.44 -21.74 4.15
N VAL A 6 1.07 -20.56 4.13
CA VAL A 6 0.50 -19.28 4.58
C VAL A 6 -0.69 -18.88 3.71
N LEU A 7 -0.58 -19.07 2.40
CA LEU A 7 -1.65 -18.71 1.46
C LEU A 7 -2.90 -19.55 1.73
N ARG A 8 -2.74 -20.86 1.94
CA ARG A 8 -3.85 -21.76 2.25
C ARG A 8 -4.49 -21.44 3.61
N MET A 9 -3.69 -21.12 4.63
CA MET A 9 -4.22 -20.69 5.93
C MET A 9 -5.04 -19.41 5.80
N LEU A 10 -4.48 -18.42 5.09
CA LEU A 10 -5.15 -17.14 4.84
C LEU A 10 -6.47 -17.34 4.09
N HIS A 11 -6.46 -18.08 2.98
CA HIS A 11 -7.65 -18.33 2.17
C HIS A 11 -8.75 -19.02 2.98
N LYS A 12 -8.41 -20.08 3.73
CA LYS A 12 -9.36 -20.79 4.60
C LYS A 12 -9.97 -19.91 5.68
N LEU A 13 -9.18 -19.00 6.24
CA LEU A 13 -9.62 -18.12 7.32
C LEU A 13 -10.58 -17.06 6.78
N ILE A 14 -10.18 -16.32 5.75
CA ILE A 14 -10.88 -15.06 5.44
C ILE A 14 -11.66 -15.06 4.13
N ALA A 15 -11.43 -15.97 3.18
CA ALA A 15 -12.03 -15.86 1.86
C ALA A 15 -13.57 -15.94 1.91
N ALA A 16 -14.13 -16.98 2.55
CA ALA A 16 -15.59 -17.14 2.63
C ALA A 16 -16.28 -15.98 3.39
N PRO A 17 -15.84 -15.59 4.60
CA PRO A 17 -16.41 -14.43 5.31
C PRO A 17 -16.34 -13.14 4.50
N LEU A 18 -15.22 -12.84 3.82
CA LEU A 18 -15.13 -11.66 2.96
C LEU A 18 -16.15 -11.73 1.82
N ILE A 19 -16.22 -12.86 1.11
CA ILE A 19 -17.12 -13.02 -0.04
C ILE A 19 -18.58 -12.84 0.35
N GLU A 20 -18.95 -13.27 1.56
CA GLU A 20 -20.34 -13.22 2.03
C GLU A 20 -20.74 -11.86 2.58
N GLN A 21 -19.83 -11.18 3.30
CA GLN A 21 -20.18 -9.99 4.10
C GLN A 21 -19.74 -8.67 3.47
N THR A 22 -18.69 -8.71 2.63
CA THR A 22 -18.11 -7.51 2.03
C THR A 22 -18.92 -6.89 0.89
N PRO A 23 -19.65 -7.64 0.03
CA PRO A 23 -20.41 -7.04 -1.07
C PRO A 23 -21.38 -5.90 -0.68
N PRO A 24 -22.23 -6.04 0.35
CA PRO A 24 -23.10 -4.94 0.78
C PRO A 24 -22.31 -3.75 1.36
N LEU A 25 -21.18 -4.00 2.03
CA LEU A 25 -20.31 -2.96 2.57
C LEU A 25 -19.67 -2.12 1.46
N LEU A 26 -19.25 -2.75 0.36
CA LEU A 26 -18.63 -2.07 -0.78
C LEU A 26 -19.65 -1.47 -1.77
N GLY A 27 -20.90 -1.93 -1.74
CA GLY A 27 -21.87 -1.61 -2.79
C GLY A 27 -21.43 -2.14 -4.15
N GLU A 28 -20.87 -3.35 -4.17
CA GLU A 28 -20.36 -4.06 -5.35
C GLU A 28 -21.08 -5.40 -5.54
N ALA A 29 -21.03 -5.97 -6.75
CA ALA A 29 -21.62 -7.28 -6.99
C ALA A 29 -20.81 -8.39 -6.28
N GLY A 30 -21.50 -9.35 -5.66
CA GLY A 30 -20.84 -10.45 -4.95
C GLY A 30 -19.95 -11.33 -5.84
N ARG A 31 -20.22 -11.41 -7.15
CA ARG A 31 -19.36 -12.08 -8.12
C ARG A 31 -18.01 -11.37 -8.26
N ASP A 32 -18.04 -10.05 -8.38
CA ASP A 32 -16.84 -9.23 -8.60
C ASP A 32 -15.99 -9.21 -7.33
N VAL A 33 -16.61 -9.06 -6.15
CA VAL A 33 -15.90 -9.17 -4.86
C VAL A 33 -15.26 -10.56 -4.68
N ARG A 34 -15.94 -11.64 -5.10
CA ARG A 34 -15.36 -12.98 -5.06
C ARG A 34 -14.13 -13.13 -5.94
N GLU A 35 -14.20 -12.61 -7.17
CA GLU A 35 -13.06 -12.60 -8.08
C GLU A 35 -11.90 -11.78 -7.50
N ALA A 36 -12.21 -10.61 -6.95
CA ALA A 36 -11.27 -9.72 -6.29
C ALA A 36 -10.56 -10.43 -5.12
N VAL A 37 -11.29 -11.07 -4.21
CA VAL A 37 -10.71 -11.76 -3.05
C VAL A 37 -9.77 -12.89 -3.49
N ASN A 38 -10.20 -13.72 -4.45
CA ASN A 38 -9.38 -14.84 -4.91
C ASN A 38 -8.10 -14.39 -5.62
N ALA A 39 -8.16 -13.26 -6.34
CA ALA A 39 -6.99 -12.67 -6.98
C ALA A 39 -6.11 -11.91 -5.97
N LEU A 40 -6.71 -11.16 -5.04
CA LEU A 40 -6.00 -10.26 -4.14
C LEU A 40 -5.16 -11.00 -3.10
N LEU A 41 -5.65 -12.10 -2.53
CA LEU A 41 -4.94 -12.85 -1.48
C LEU A 41 -3.53 -13.31 -1.90
N PRO A 42 -3.35 -14.05 -3.01
CA PRO A 42 -2.01 -14.44 -3.45
C PRO A 42 -1.16 -13.24 -3.86
N ASN A 43 -1.74 -12.22 -4.50
CA ASN A 43 -1.01 -11.03 -4.96
C ASN A 43 -0.52 -10.14 -3.82
N LEU A 44 -1.33 -9.96 -2.76
CA LEU A 44 -0.91 -9.24 -1.56
C LEU A 44 0.19 -10.00 -0.82
N LEU A 45 0.05 -11.33 -0.67
CA LEU A 45 1.09 -12.14 -0.05
C LEU A 45 2.39 -12.10 -0.87
N ALA A 46 2.30 -12.08 -2.19
CA ALA A 46 3.44 -11.89 -3.08
C ALA A 46 4.13 -10.55 -2.89
N ALA A 47 3.36 -9.48 -2.66
CA ALA A 47 3.91 -8.16 -2.37
C ALA A 47 4.69 -8.16 -1.05
N ILE A 48 4.15 -8.79 -0.01
CA ILE A 48 4.80 -8.91 1.29
C ILE A 48 6.08 -9.74 1.17
N VAL A 49 6.03 -10.88 0.46
CA VAL A 49 7.19 -11.74 0.19
C VAL A 49 8.24 -10.99 -0.61
N HIS A 50 7.84 -10.28 -1.67
CA HIS A 50 8.76 -9.45 -2.45
C HIS A 50 9.48 -8.46 -1.54
N ARG A 51 8.72 -7.68 -0.76
CA ARG A 51 9.28 -6.67 0.14
C ARG A 51 10.27 -7.28 1.13
N GLY A 52 9.90 -8.38 1.79
CA GLY A 52 10.75 -9.05 2.76
C GLY A 52 12.00 -9.72 2.17
N LEU A 53 12.02 -9.99 0.85
CA LEU A 53 13.15 -10.62 0.17
C LEU A 53 14.01 -9.65 -0.66
N SER A 54 13.50 -8.46 -1.00
CA SER A 54 14.22 -7.51 -1.87
C SER A 54 15.55 -7.07 -1.29
N CYS A 55 15.60 -6.68 -0.01
CA CYS A 55 16.83 -6.21 0.65
C CYS A 55 16.78 -6.52 2.16
N PRO A 56 17.95 -6.66 2.85
CA PRO A 56 17.98 -6.92 4.29
C PRO A 56 17.33 -5.85 5.18
N SER A 57 17.36 -4.59 4.73
CA SER A 57 16.66 -3.47 5.40
C SER A 57 15.15 -3.65 5.33
N GLU A 58 14.62 -4.06 4.18
CA GLU A 58 13.19 -4.26 3.95
C GLU A 58 12.64 -5.47 4.72
N ALA A 59 13.44 -6.53 4.87
CA ALA A 59 13.13 -7.62 5.79
C ALA A 59 12.97 -7.14 7.24
N THR A 60 13.78 -6.15 7.65
CA THR A 60 13.72 -5.56 8.99
C THR A 60 12.45 -4.72 9.15
N VAL A 61 12.11 -3.90 8.16
CA VAL A 61 10.83 -3.15 8.14
C VAL A 61 9.64 -4.11 8.22
N LEU A 62 9.67 -5.22 7.49
CA LEU A 62 8.62 -6.22 7.58
C LEU A 62 8.54 -6.85 8.99
N MET A 63 9.66 -7.15 9.64
CA MET A 63 9.65 -7.61 11.04
C MET A 63 9.01 -6.58 11.96
N ASP A 64 9.35 -5.30 11.82
CA ASP A 64 8.76 -4.22 12.62
C ASP A 64 7.24 -4.12 12.42
N VAL A 65 6.76 -4.30 11.19
CA VAL A 65 5.32 -4.36 10.86
C VAL A 65 4.66 -5.59 11.50
N LEU A 66 5.32 -6.75 11.49
CA LEU A 66 4.82 -7.99 12.10
C LEU A 66 4.83 -7.95 13.64
N ASP A 67 5.72 -7.17 14.25
CA ASP A 67 5.76 -6.96 15.70
C ASP A 67 5.02 -5.69 16.16
N SER A 68 4.37 -5.00 15.23
CA SER A 68 3.56 -3.82 15.52
C SER A 68 2.46 -4.12 16.53
N PRO A 69 2.28 -3.30 17.58
CA PRO A 69 1.20 -3.48 18.55
C PRO A 69 -0.21 -3.29 17.95
N ARG A 70 -0.28 -2.78 16.72
CA ARG A 70 -1.53 -2.63 15.96
C ARG A 70 -1.99 -3.93 15.32
N LEU A 71 -1.08 -4.90 15.19
CA LEU A 71 -1.37 -6.21 14.65
C LEU A 71 -1.82 -7.13 15.77
N ASP A 72 -3.09 -7.51 15.78
CA ASP A 72 -3.62 -8.47 16.75
C ASP A 72 -3.09 -9.89 16.43
N PRO A 73 -2.25 -10.49 17.30
CA PRO A 73 -1.66 -11.79 17.06
C PRO A 73 -2.68 -12.93 17.16
N THR A 74 -3.88 -12.67 17.67
CA THR A 74 -4.96 -13.66 17.83
C THR A 74 -5.83 -13.80 16.59
N LEU A 75 -5.71 -12.90 15.61
CA LEU A 75 -6.49 -12.92 14.36
C LEU A 75 -6.50 -14.27 13.62
N PRO A 76 -5.39 -15.04 13.54
CA PRO A 76 -5.40 -16.34 12.85
C PRO A 76 -6.28 -17.39 13.52
N GLN A 77 -6.64 -17.17 14.79
CA GLN A 77 -7.48 -18.03 15.62
C GLN A 77 -8.88 -17.43 15.83
N ALA A 78 -9.06 -16.15 15.48
CA ALA A 78 -10.31 -15.44 15.66
C ALA A 78 -11.38 -15.96 14.70
N ASN A 79 -12.64 -15.89 15.12
CA ASN A 79 -13.77 -16.17 14.24
C ASN A 79 -14.04 -14.93 13.35
N PRO A 80 -13.81 -15.01 12.03
CA PRO A 80 -13.98 -13.87 11.10
C PRO A 80 -15.44 -13.51 10.85
N ALA A 81 -16.42 -14.27 11.38
CA ALA A 81 -17.84 -14.14 11.05
C ALA A 81 -18.47 -12.75 11.31
N ASN A 82 -17.87 -11.90 12.13
CA ASN A 82 -18.37 -10.53 12.36
C ASN A 82 -17.38 -9.44 11.90
N PHE A 83 -16.18 -9.82 11.44
CA PHE A 83 -15.10 -8.88 11.14
C PHE A 83 -15.36 -8.01 9.91
N PHE A 84 -16.21 -8.46 9.00
CA PHE A 84 -16.49 -7.80 7.72
C PHE A 84 -17.92 -7.25 7.65
N SER A 85 -18.57 -7.10 8.80
CA SER A 85 -19.96 -6.63 8.91
C SER A 85 -20.11 -5.12 8.76
N GLY A 86 -19.00 -4.36 8.77
CA GLY A 86 -19.00 -2.90 8.69
C GLY A 86 -19.21 -2.22 10.04
N ASP A 87 -18.98 -2.93 11.14
CA ASP A 87 -19.09 -2.39 12.49
C ASP A 87 -17.80 -1.68 12.93
N ARG A 88 -17.77 -1.23 14.20
CA ARG A 88 -16.58 -0.59 14.79
C ARG A 88 -15.36 -1.50 14.77
N VAL A 89 -15.54 -2.83 14.81
CA VAL A 89 -14.44 -3.79 14.74
C VAL A 89 -13.89 -3.81 13.32
N THR A 90 -14.75 -3.85 12.30
CA THR A 90 -14.36 -3.73 10.89
C THR A 90 -13.55 -2.44 10.66
N GLU A 91 -14.07 -1.29 11.11
CA GLU A 91 -13.40 0.01 10.94
C GLU A 91 -12.01 0.07 11.61
N LEU A 92 -11.88 -0.47 12.82
CA LEU A 92 -10.61 -0.51 13.55
C LEU A 92 -9.56 -1.35 12.82
N HIS A 93 -9.96 -2.53 12.34
CA HIS A 93 -9.04 -3.43 11.62
C HIS A 93 -8.68 -2.90 10.24
N MET A 94 -9.62 -2.24 9.55
CA MET A 94 -9.33 -1.54 8.31
C MET A 94 -8.31 -0.42 8.53
N ALA A 95 -8.48 0.40 9.56
CA ALA A 95 -7.54 1.47 9.88
C ALA A 95 -6.15 0.91 10.21
N ALA A 96 -6.08 -0.18 10.98
CA ALA A 96 -4.82 -0.87 11.23
C ALA A 96 -4.20 -1.41 9.93
N GLY A 97 -4.99 -2.05 9.07
CA GLY A 97 -4.56 -2.56 7.77
C GLY A 97 -3.96 -1.47 6.88
N THR A 98 -4.62 -0.32 6.76
CA THR A 98 -4.11 0.82 5.98
C THR A 98 -2.75 1.27 6.52
N VAL A 99 -2.59 1.42 7.83
CA VAL A 99 -1.31 1.83 8.43
C VAL A 99 -0.22 0.80 8.14
N LEU A 100 -0.48 -0.50 8.38
CA LEU A 100 0.52 -1.55 8.18
C LEU A 100 0.99 -1.61 6.71
N LEU A 101 0.05 -1.43 5.77
CA LEU A 101 0.37 -1.34 4.35
C LEU A 101 1.20 -0.09 4.03
N THR A 102 0.87 1.08 4.59
CA THR A 102 1.63 2.31 4.38
C THR A 102 3.03 2.21 4.97
N GLU A 103 3.19 1.63 6.16
CA GLU A 103 4.50 1.39 6.79
C GLU A 103 5.37 0.47 5.92
N LEU A 104 4.78 -0.56 5.32
CA LEU A 104 5.53 -1.52 4.51
C LEU A 104 5.82 -1.04 3.08
N PHE A 105 4.83 -0.46 2.41
CA PHE A 105 4.87 -0.16 0.96
C PHE A 105 5.05 1.33 0.65
N GLY A 106 4.88 2.22 1.62
CA GLY A 106 4.98 3.67 1.43
C GLY A 106 4.08 4.15 0.29
N ASP A 107 4.67 4.91 -0.63
CA ASP A 107 3.97 5.54 -1.75
C ASP A 107 3.37 4.55 -2.77
N ARG A 108 3.84 3.29 -2.79
CA ARG A 108 3.34 2.25 -3.71
C ARG A 108 1.93 1.77 -3.37
N ILE A 109 1.43 2.07 -2.18
CA ILE A 109 0.09 1.65 -1.77
C ILE A 109 -1.00 2.13 -2.74
N HIS A 110 -0.86 3.33 -3.31
CA HIS A 110 -1.83 3.87 -4.27
C HIS A 110 -1.88 3.08 -5.59
N ASP A 111 -0.73 2.60 -6.05
CA ASP A 111 -0.66 1.76 -7.24
C ASP A 111 -1.26 0.38 -6.96
N MET A 112 -1.03 -0.16 -5.75
CA MET A 112 -1.65 -1.42 -5.31
C MET A 112 -3.18 -1.30 -5.16
N GLU A 113 -3.68 -0.20 -4.62
CA GLU A 113 -5.12 0.08 -4.52
C GLU A 113 -5.79 0.11 -5.90
N ARG A 114 -5.14 0.75 -6.88
CA ARG A 114 -5.60 0.78 -8.28
C ARG A 114 -5.57 -0.61 -8.89
N ALA A 115 -4.46 -1.34 -8.74
CA ALA A 115 -4.36 -2.70 -9.26
C ALA A 115 -5.42 -3.61 -8.66
N ALA A 116 -5.67 -3.54 -7.34
CA ALA A 116 -6.70 -4.32 -6.66
C ALA A 116 -8.11 -4.03 -7.20
N ALA A 117 -8.42 -2.77 -7.51
CA ALA A 117 -9.68 -2.41 -8.15
C ALA A 117 -9.78 -3.01 -9.58
N ASP A 118 -8.69 -2.94 -10.34
CA ASP A 118 -8.62 -3.44 -11.72
C ASP A 118 -8.68 -4.98 -11.84
N LEU A 119 -8.30 -5.73 -10.79
CA LEU A 119 -8.33 -7.21 -10.83
C LEU A 119 -9.74 -7.77 -11.03
N ALA A 120 -10.76 -7.02 -10.59
CA ALA A 120 -12.14 -7.50 -10.57
C ALA A 120 -13.16 -6.43 -10.98
N ASN A 121 -12.72 -5.39 -11.69
CA ASN A 121 -13.56 -4.28 -12.14
C ASN A 121 -14.32 -3.59 -11.00
N LEU A 122 -13.70 -3.49 -9.82
CA LEU A 122 -14.28 -2.77 -8.69
C LEU A 122 -14.08 -1.27 -8.85
N LYS A 123 -14.88 -0.46 -8.14
CA LYS A 123 -14.55 0.96 -7.96
C LYS A 123 -13.23 1.08 -7.22
N LEU A 124 -12.46 2.13 -7.52
CA LEU A 124 -11.17 2.39 -6.87
C LEU A 124 -11.28 2.43 -5.33
N GLY A 125 -12.33 3.06 -4.80
CA GLY A 125 -12.60 3.09 -3.36
C GLY A 125 -12.83 1.71 -2.75
N SER A 126 -13.49 0.81 -3.49
CA SER A 126 -13.77 -0.57 -3.08
C SER A 126 -12.49 -1.42 -3.04
N GLY A 127 -11.61 -1.25 -4.02
CA GLY A 127 -10.29 -1.91 -4.04
C GLY A 127 -9.44 -1.54 -2.83
N ARG A 128 -9.41 -0.25 -2.47
CA ARG A 128 -8.73 0.24 -1.26
C ARG A 128 -9.31 -0.35 0.02
N VAL A 129 -10.63 -0.31 0.17
CA VAL A 129 -11.31 -0.85 1.36
C VAL A 129 -11.05 -2.36 1.49
N LEU A 130 -11.11 -3.09 0.38
CA LEU A 130 -10.82 -4.53 0.34
C LEU A 130 -9.38 -4.83 0.76
N LEU A 131 -8.41 -4.08 0.23
CA LEU A 131 -7.00 -4.22 0.60
C LEU A 131 -6.77 -3.96 2.10
N ALA A 132 -7.38 -2.91 2.64
CA ALA A 132 -7.31 -2.55 4.06
C ALA A 132 -7.94 -3.62 4.97
N MET A 133 -9.04 -4.25 4.56
CA MET A 133 -9.68 -5.33 5.32
C MET A 133 -8.85 -6.62 5.35
N VAL A 134 -8.19 -6.95 4.24
CA VAL A 134 -7.43 -8.20 4.08
C VAL A 134 -6.05 -8.12 4.75
N ALA A 135 -5.40 -6.97 4.69
CA ALA A 135 -4.05 -6.76 5.18
C ALA A 135 -3.77 -7.25 6.62
N PRO A 136 -4.56 -6.90 7.66
CA PRO A 136 -4.26 -7.32 9.03
C PRO A 136 -4.25 -8.84 9.17
N PHE A 137 -5.10 -9.56 8.43
CA PHE A 137 -5.09 -11.02 8.44
C PHE A 137 -3.89 -11.61 7.70
N ALA A 138 -3.50 -11.02 6.56
CA ALA A 138 -2.31 -11.45 5.84
C ALA A 138 -1.05 -11.33 6.73
N PHE A 139 -0.89 -10.19 7.41
CA PHE A 139 0.20 -9.97 8.36
C PHE A 139 0.11 -10.90 9.57
N ALA A 140 -1.07 -11.07 10.17
CA ALA A 140 -1.21 -11.90 11.36
C ALA A 140 -0.96 -13.39 11.07
N VAL A 141 -1.44 -13.91 9.93
CA VAL A 141 -1.19 -15.30 9.51
C VAL A 141 0.29 -15.50 9.20
N LEU A 142 0.94 -14.53 8.53
CA LEU A 142 2.39 -14.58 8.28
C LEU A 142 3.18 -14.57 9.59
N ARG A 143 2.84 -13.67 10.52
CA ARG A 143 3.44 -13.60 11.86
C ARG A 143 3.29 -14.93 12.60
N HIS A 144 2.09 -15.50 12.59
CA HIS A 144 1.82 -16.77 13.25
C HIS A 144 2.65 -17.91 12.65
N ALA A 145 2.74 -17.98 11.32
CA ALA A 145 3.60 -18.93 10.63
C ALA A 145 5.08 -18.75 10.98
N TRP A 146 5.55 -17.51 11.10
CA TRP A 146 6.92 -17.20 11.46
C TRP A 146 7.26 -17.67 12.88
N VAL A 147 6.45 -17.27 13.87
CA VAL A 147 6.66 -17.63 15.29
C VAL A 147 6.58 -19.15 15.51
N THR A 148 5.74 -19.86 14.75
CA THR A 148 5.54 -21.31 14.93
C THR A 148 6.54 -22.19 14.18
N SER A 149 7.25 -21.65 13.17
CA SER A 149 8.04 -22.47 12.25
C SER A 149 9.36 -23.01 12.81
N GLU A 150 10.10 -22.22 13.60
CA GLU A 150 11.48 -22.58 14.01
C GLU A 150 11.83 -22.27 15.46
N GLY A 151 10.89 -21.78 16.27
CA GLY A 151 11.12 -21.45 17.68
C GLY A 151 12.03 -20.24 17.92
N SER A 152 12.65 -19.70 16.86
CA SER A 152 13.34 -18.40 16.85
C SER A 152 12.55 -17.39 16.01
N THR A 153 12.44 -16.16 16.50
CA THR A 153 11.87 -15.00 15.78
C THR A 153 13.00 -14.13 15.23
N ASP A 154 13.99 -14.78 14.60
CA ASP A 154 15.11 -14.09 13.96
C ASP A 154 14.80 -13.75 12.50
N ARG A 155 15.51 -12.77 11.94
CA ARG A 155 15.35 -12.39 10.53
C ARG A 155 15.59 -13.58 9.58
N GLY A 156 16.54 -14.47 9.92
CA GLY A 156 16.87 -15.62 9.08
C GLY A 156 15.70 -16.60 8.92
N SER A 157 14.99 -16.91 10.01
CA SER A 157 13.79 -17.74 9.95
C SER A 157 12.65 -17.08 9.16
N LEU A 158 12.47 -15.75 9.26
CA LEU A 158 11.47 -15.05 8.44
C LEU A 158 11.79 -15.18 6.95
N VAL A 159 13.03 -14.87 6.55
CA VAL A 159 13.44 -14.95 5.14
C VAL A 159 13.32 -16.39 4.62
N ARG A 160 13.70 -17.41 5.40
CA ARG A 160 13.48 -18.83 5.05
C ARG A 160 11.99 -19.14 4.84
N LEU A 161 11.12 -18.68 5.73
CA LEU A 161 9.67 -18.86 5.61
C LEU A 161 9.16 -18.19 4.32
N LEU A 162 9.53 -16.93 4.05
CA LEU A 162 9.10 -16.20 2.86
C LEU A 162 9.57 -16.91 1.57
N HIS A 163 10.81 -17.41 1.56
CA HIS A 163 11.34 -18.17 0.44
C HIS A 163 10.57 -19.49 0.22
N ALA A 164 10.16 -20.17 1.30
CA ALA A 164 9.33 -21.36 1.21
C ALA A 164 7.92 -21.08 0.63
N GLN A 165 7.35 -19.89 0.88
CA GLN A 165 6.05 -19.52 0.30
C GLN A 165 6.10 -19.18 -1.18
N ARG A 166 7.27 -18.79 -1.71
CA ARG A 166 7.48 -18.35 -3.10
C ARG A 166 6.87 -19.31 -4.13
N HIS A 167 7.13 -20.61 -3.96
CA HIS A 167 6.66 -21.64 -4.89
C HIS A 167 5.14 -21.82 -4.88
N THR A 168 4.50 -21.61 -3.73
CA THR A 168 3.05 -21.73 -3.58
C THR A 168 2.31 -20.53 -4.16
N ILE A 169 2.92 -19.35 -4.09
CA ILE A 169 2.30 -18.08 -4.51
C ILE A 169 2.45 -17.86 -6.03
N HIS A 170 3.59 -18.20 -6.60
CA HIS A 170 3.93 -17.98 -8.02
C HIS A 170 2.81 -18.32 -9.02
N PRO A 171 2.14 -19.50 -8.97
CA PRO A 171 1.12 -19.86 -9.95
C PRO A 171 -0.16 -18.99 -9.88
N ALA A 172 -0.36 -18.24 -8.81
CA ALA A 172 -1.55 -17.43 -8.58
C ALA A 172 -1.30 -15.91 -8.76
N LEU A 173 -0.11 -15.53 -9.25
CA LEU A 173 0.26 -14.14 -9.48
C LEU A 173 -0.44 -13.56 -10.71
N GLN A 174 -0.80 -12.28 -10.61
CA GLN A 174 -1.34 -11.51 -11.73
C GLN A 174 -0.37 -10.38 -12.08
N GLU A 175 0.01 -10.30 -13.36
CA GLU A 175 1.02 -9.36 -13.86
C GLU A 175 0.66 -7.90 -13.60
N ARG A 176 -0.63 -7.57 -13.62
CA ARG A 176 -1.12 -6.21 -13.34
C ARG A 176 -0.78 -5.76 -11.92
N PHE A 177 -0.93 -6.65 -10.95
CA PHE A 177 -0.61 -6.35 -9.57
C PHE A 177 0.90 -6.28 -9.33
N LEU A 178 1.67 -7.16 -9.96
CA LEU A 178 3.14 -7.08 -9.92
C LEU A 178 3.65 -5.77 -10.52
N SER A 179 3.05 -5.30 -11.61
CA SER A 179 3.41 -4.03 -12.23
C SER A 179 3.21 -2.84 -11.28
N ALA A 180 2.16 -2.88 -10.45
CA ALA A 180 1.94 -1.88 -9.40
C ALA A 180 3.00 -1.92 -8.28
N LEU A 181 3.65 -3.07 -8.07
CA LEU A 181 4.81 -3.19 -7.19
C LEU A 181 6.11 -2.73 -7.85
N GLY A 182 6.08 -2.35 -9.13
CA GLY A 182 7.28 -2.05 -9.93
C GLY A 182 8.00 -3.30 -10.44
N VAL A 183 7.36 -4.47 -10.39
CA VAL A 183 7.91 -5.73 -10.90
C VAL A 183 7.26 -6.05 -12.25
N PRO A 184 8.02 -6.09 -13.35
CA PRO A 184 7.45 -6.14 -14.69
C PRO A 184 6.77 -7.48 -15.03
N SER A 185 7.15 -8.58 -14.38
CA SER A 185 6.60 -9.90 -14.67
C SER A 185 6.73 -10.87 -13.49
N ALA A 186 5.94 -11.96 -13.51
CA ALA A 186 6.07 -13.04 -12.52
C ALA A 186 7.43 -13.75 -12.60
N ALA A 187 8.03 -13.84 -13.78
CA ALA A 187 9.37 -14.39 -13.95
C ALA A 187 10.44 -13.52 -13.28
N THR A 188 10.37 -12.19 -13.47
CA THR A 188 11.24 -11.23 -12.79
C THR A 188 11.00 -11.26 -11.28
N TRP A 189 9.75 -11.44 -10.84
CA TRP A 189 9.44 -11.62 -9.43
C TRP A 189 10.11 -12.87 -8.85
N LEU A 190 10.07 -14.01 -9.57
CA LEU A 190 10.84 -15.20 -9.17
C LEU A 190 12.32 -14.85 -9.07
N GLU A 191 12.92 -14.28 -10.11
CA GLU A 191 14.35 -14.01 -10.16
C GLU A 191 14.80 -13.14 -8.98
N LEU A 192 14.12 -12.01 -8.75
CA LEU A 192 14.38 -11.10 -7.64
C LEU A 192 14.22 -11.73 -6.25
N THR A 193 13.40 -12.78 -6.14
CA THR A 193 13.14 -13.49 -4.86
C THR A 193 13.95 -14.78 -4.71
N GLY A 194 14.77 -15.15 -5.69
CA GLY A 194 15.49 -16.42 -5.74
C GLY A 194 16.90 -16.42 -5.14
N ASP A 195 17.56 -15.26 -5.04
CA ASP A 195 18.98 -15.15 -4.65
C ASP A 195 19.20 -15.17 -3.12
N PHE A 196 18.63 -16.18 -2.46
CA PHE A 196 18.68 -16.36 -1.01
C PHE A 196 20.09 -16.71 -0.48
N ASP A 197 20.84 -17.55 -1.21
CA ASP A 197 22.15 -18.04 -0.75
C ASP A 197 23.22 -16.94 -0.75
N ALA A 198 23.15 -15.97 -1.67
CA ALA A 198 24.10 -14.87 -1.72
C ALA A 198 23.98 -13.92 -0.51
N ALA A 199 22.78 -13.82 0.08
CA ALA A 199 22.50 -12.92 1.20
C ALA A 199 22.86 -13.53 2.57
N LEU A 200 22.73 -14.86 2.73
CA LEU A 200 23.05 -15.54 3.99
C LEU A 200 24.52 -15.95 4.12
N VAL A 201 25.16 -16.29 3.00
CA VAL A 201 26.57 -16.73 2.99
C VAL A 201 27.53 -15.55 2.96
N ARG A 202 27.05 -14.31 2.84
CA ARG A 202 27.89 -13.12 2.97
C ARG A 202 27.98 -12.74 4.44
N PRO A 203 28.99 -13.21 5.20
CA PRO A 203 29.20 -12.67 6.52
C PRO A 203 29.39 -11.16 6.36
N VAL A 204 28.82 -10.39 7.29
CA VAL A 204 29.00 -8.92 7.39
C VAL A 204 30.49 -8.52 7.49
N SER A 205 31.41 -9.49 7.57
CA SER A 205 32.86 -9.30 7.43
C SER A 205 33.37 -9.11 5.98
N ALA A 206 32.56 -9.35 4.93
CA ALA A 206 33.02 -9.17 3.54
C ALA A 206 32.95 -7.71 3.04
N SER A 207 32.27 -6.81 3.76
CA SER A 207 32.46 -5.35 3.59
C SER A 207 33.62 -4.80 4.43
N ALA A 208 34.26 -5.63 5.26
CA ALA A 208 35.45 -5.27 6.02
C ALA A 208 36.78 -5.64 5.33
N GLN A 209 36.79 -6.53 4.32
CA GLN A 209 38.04 -6.94 3.65
C GLN A 209 38.29 -6.34 2.26
N MET A 210 37.29 -5.77 1.58
CA MET A 210 37.52 -5.04 0.32
C MET A 210 37.68 -3.52 0.52
N ARG A 211 37.79 -3.05 1.77
CA ARG A 211 38.20 -1.68 2.13
C ARG A 211 39.51 -1.61 2.92
N LEU A 212 40.34 -2.65 2.88
CA LEU A 212 41.67 -2.61 3.50
C LEU A 212 42.80 -2.11 2.59
N ASN A 213 42.53 -1.81 1.30
CA ASN A 213 43.56 -1.25 0.43
C ASN A 213 43.30 0.17 -0.08
N GLU A 214 42.21 0.82 0.37
CA GLU A 214 41.89 2.20 -0.01
C GLU A 214 41.77 3.14 1.20
N ASN A 215 42.34 2.75 2.35
CA ASN A 215 42.25 3.53 3.60
C ASN A 215 43.58 4.20 4.02
N LYS A 216 44.63 4.08 3.20
CA LYS A 216 45.95 4.69 3.51
C LYS A 216 46.11 6.12 2.99
N ARG A 217 45.18 6.59 2.14
CA ARG A 217 45.25 7.93 1.53
C ARG A 217 44.31 8.95 2.18
N TRP A 218 43.19 8.52 2.76
CA TRP A 218 42.23 9.41 3.42
C TRP A 218 42.55 9.67 4.91
N SER A 219 43.19 8.72 5.60
CA SER A 219 43.62 8.86 7.00
C SER A 219 44.69 9.94 7.23
N ARG A 220 45.45 10.33 6.19
CA ARG A 220 46.38 11.47 6.27
C ARG A 220 45.69 12.83 6.09
N ALA A 221 44.54 12.88 5.40
CA ALA A 221 43.78 14.11 5.22
C ALA A 221 42.85 14.39 6.43
N LEU A 222 42.36 13.34 7.11
CA LEU A 222 41.51 13.49 8.30
C LEU A 222 42.28 14.01 9.54
N TRP A 223 43.60 13.80 9.62
CA TRP A 223 44.45 14.36 10.68
C TRP A 223 44.70 15.87 10.59
N LEU A 224 44.35 16.51 9.46
CA LEU A 224 44.49 17.96 9.28
C LEU A 224 43.21 18.74 9.64
N VAL A 225 42.09 18.06 9.90
CA VAL A 225 40.82 18.70 10.31
C VAL A 225 40.78 19.19 11.78
N PRO A 226 41.43 18.57 12.78
CA PRO A 226 41.38 19.10 14.15
C PRO A 226 42.20 20.38 14.34
N LEU A 227 43.20 20.63 13.49
CA LEU A 227 44.08 21.80 13.60
C LEU A 227 43.36 23.16 13.37
N PRO A 228 42.56 23.34 12.29
CA PRO A 228 41.80 24.58 12.10
C PRO A 228 40.68 24.75 13.12
N LEU A 229 40.06 23.66 13.59
CA LEU A 229 39.01 23.73 14.61
C LEU A 229 39.56 24.26 15.95
N LEU A 230 40.75 23.80 16.34
CA LEU A 230 41.44 24.29 17.54
C LEU A 230 41.85 25.77 17.40
N ALA A 231 42.31 26.19 16.21
CA ALA A 231 42.67 27.59 15.95
C ALA A 231 41.45 28.53 16.05
N VAL A 232 40.29 28.11 15.54
CA VAL A 232 39.03 28.89 15.66
C VAL A 232 38.57 28.97 17.12
N LEU A 233 38.66 27.88 17.88
CA LEU A 233 38.33 27.87 19.31
C LEU A 233 39.22 28.80 20.13
N LEU A 234 40.53 28.82 19.86
CA LEU A 234 41.47 29.75 20.51
C LEU A 234 41.19 31.21 20.14
N LEU A 235 40.81 31.49 18.89
CA LEU A 235 40.45 32.84 18.45
C LEU A 235 39.16 33.33 19.13
N LEU A 236 38.15 32.47 19.26
CA LEU A 236 36.91 32.81 19.97
C LEU A 236 37.15 33.03 21.47
N ALA A 237 37.99 32.21 22.10
CA ALA A 237 38.39 32.39 23.49
C ALA A 237 39.13 33.73 23.68
N TYR A 238 40.05 34.07 22.76
CA TYR A 238 40.77 35.33 22.78
C TYR A 238 39.84 36.54 22.61
N CYS A 239 38.88 36.49 21.68
CA CYS A 239 37.89 37.53 21.50
C CYS A 239 36.99 37.71 22.73
N SER A 240 36.63 36.63 23.42
CA SER A 240 35.81 36.70 24.64
C SER A 240 36.54 37.38 25.81
N HIS A 241 37.87 37.22 25.88
CA HIS A 241 38.68 37.76 26.98
C HIS A 241 39.05 39.24 26.79
N HIS A 242 38.82 39.79 25.60
CA HIS A 242 39.17 41.16 25.21
C HIS A 242 37.96 42.09 25.01
N THR A 243 36.81 41.80 25.62
CA THR A 243 35.73 42.78 25.73
C THR A 243 35.87 43.59 27.02
N PRO A 244 36.55 44.77 27.01
CA PRO A 244 36.49 45.68 28.14
C PRO A 244 35.05 46.16 28.30
N GLY A 245 34.50 45.92 29.48
CA GLY A 245 33.12 46.26 29.83
C GLY A 245 32.86 47.75 29.66
N LEU A 246 31.99 48.10 28.72
CA LEU A 246 31.23 49.34 28.76
C LEU A 246 29.92 49.05 29.48
N THR A 247 29.97 49.15 30.81
CA THR A 247 28.80 49.35 31.64
C THR A 247 28.34 50.80 31.47
N GLU A 248 27.26 51.02 30.73
CA GLU A 248 26.48 52.25 30.85
C GLU A 248 25.04 51.93 31.23
N LYS A 249 24.61 52.68 32.24
CA LYS A 249 23.45 52.55 33.11
C LYS A 249 22.43 53.61 32.66
N ALA A 250 21.17 53.24 32.52
CA ALA A 250 20.02 53.87 33.21
C ALA A 250 18.67 53.73 32.47
N ALA A 251 17.66 53.44 33.29
CA ALA A 251 16.31 54.03 33.33
C ALA A 251 15.27 53.70 32.24
N ALA A 252 14.22 53.00 32.71
CA ALA A 252 12.82 53.11 32.29
C ALA A 252 12.27 54.56 32.44
N PRO A 253 11.05 54.97 31.99
CA PRO A 253 9.86 54.15 31.69
C PRO A 253 8.95 54.61 30.51
N GLY A 254 7.92 53.80 30.20
CA GLY A 254 6.55 54.32 30.04
C GLY A 254 5.95 54.47 28.62
N PHE A 255 4.77 53.84 28.48
CA PHE A 255 3.58 54.21 27.69
C PHE A 255 3.41 53.83 26.20
N ALA A 256 2.24 53.20 26.00
CA ALA A 256 1.21 53.44 24.98
C ALA A 256 1.38 52.87 23.55
N ALA A 257 0.53 51.86 23.30
CA ALA A 257 -0.54 51.81 22.29
C ALA A 257 -0.26 51.98 20.78
N SER A 258 -1.01 51.14 20.06
CA SER A 258 -1.62 51.31 18.72
C SER A 258 -0.96 50.66 17.49
N ASP A 259 -1.80 49.81 16.87
CA ASP A 259 -2.04 49.60 15.43
C ASP A 259 -1.10 48.75 14.55
N VAL A 260 -1.60 47.53 14.24
CA VAL A 260 -1.92 46.93 12.92
C VAL A 260 -1.62 47.85 11.69
N PRO A 261 -1.08 47.40 10.51
CA PRO A 261 -1.47 46.20 9.75
C PRO A 261 -0.37 45.42 8.97
N ALA A 262 -0.78 44.23 8.51
CA ALA A 262 -0.51 43.60 7.21
C ALA A 262 0.94 43.35 6.71
N SER A 263 1.11 42.08 6.30
CA SER A 263 1.52 41.66 4.96
C SER A 263 2.79 40.80 4.84
N LEU A 264 2.54 39.61 4.29
CA LEU A 264 3.30 38.89 3.28
C LEU A 264 4.55 38.06 3.65
N SER A 265 4.46 36.85 3.12
CA SER A 265 5.51 36.11 2.41
C SER A 265 6.45 35.19 3.20
N GLN A 266 6.19 33.90 3.00
CA GLN A 266 7.07 33.02 2.21
C GLN A 266 8.22 32.36 2.96
N ARG A 267 8.05 31.06 3.23
CA ARG A 267 8.98 30.07 2.67
C ARG A 267 8.40 28.66 2.63
N ALA A 268 8.32 28.14 1.42
CA ALA A 268 8.28 26.72 1.14
C ALA A 268 9.60 26.08 1.59
N SER A 269 9.50 24.94 2.29
CA SER A 269 10.57 23.95 2.33
C SER A 269 9.95 22.60 1.99
N SER A 270 10.02 22.30 0.71
CA SER A 270 9.96 20.96 0.15
C SER A 270 11.06 20.10 0.79
N ALA A 271 10.67 19.17 1.67
CA ALA A 271 11.51 18.06 2.06
C ALA A 271 11.38 16.97 0.97
N THR A 272 12.34 16.96 0.06
CA THR A 272 12.58 15.82 -0.82
C THR A 272 13.08 14.67 0.05
N ALA A 273 12.19 13.73 0.40
CA ALA A 273 12.59 12.45 0.95
C ALA A 273 13.18 11.63 -0.21
N ALA A 274 14.51 11.62 -0.29
CA ALA A 274 15.24 10.72 -1.17
C ALA A 274 15.12 9.31 -0.61
N SER A 275 14.33 8.48 -1.29
CA SER A 275 14.29 7.04 -1.10
C SER A 275 15.68 6.48 -1.42
N THR A 276 16.36 5.93 -0.41
CA THR A 276 17.58 5.14 -0.59
C THR A 276 17.20 3.87 -1.33
N ALA A 277 17.33 3.91 -2.65
CA ALA A 277 17.33 2.72 -3.47
C ALA A 277 18.42 1.77 -2.97
N CYS A 278 18.12 0.47 -2.95
CA CYS A 278 19.15 -0.56 -2.82
C CYS A 278 20.05 -0.45 -4.04
N GLU A 279 21.13 0.33 -3.93
CA GLU A 279 22.09 0.56 -5.00
C GLU A 279 22.87 -0.74 -5.24
N PHE A 280 22.46 -1.45 -6.29
CA PHE A 280 23.22 -2.56 -6.85
C PHE A 280 24.44 -1.96 -7.57
N ASP A 281 25.61 -2.02 -6.92
CA ASP A 281 26.91 -1.77 -7.54
C ASP A 281 27.14 -2.81 -8.64
N ASN A 282 26.86 -2.44 -9.89
CA ASN A 282 27.16 -3.24 -11.07
C ASN A 282 28.16 -2.45 -11.93
N ALA A 283 29.44 -2.51 -11.55
CA ALA A 283 30.54 -2.00 -12.35
C ALA A 283 30.88 -3.04 -13.44
N SER A 284 30.59 -2.73 -14.69
CA SER A 284 31.21 -3.38 -15.85
C SER A 284 31.62 -2.33 -16.87
N GLU A 285 32.91 -2.38 -17.21
CA GLU A 285 33.63 -1.57 -18.20
C GLU A 285 32.92 -1.45 -19.55
N PRO A 286 33.00 -0.28 -20.23
CA PRO A 286 32.64 -0.18 -21.63
C PRO A 286 33.87 -0.36 -22.53
N ALA A 287 33.86 -1.41 -23.36
CA ALA A 287 34.73 -1.52 -24.51
C ALA A 287 34.12 -0.78 -25.72
N ALA A 288 34.75 0.33 -26.07
CA ALA A 288 34.98 0.89 -27.40
C ALA A 288 33.96 0.68 -28.55
N SER A 289 33.43 1.84 -28.98
CA SER A 289 33.37 2.34 -30.37
C SER A 289 32.67 1.53 -31.47
N SER A 290 31.62 2.12 -32.05
CA SER A 290 31.53 2.36 -33.50
C SER A 290 30.55 3.49 -33.82
N LEU A 291 31.04 4.42 -34.64
CA LEU A 291 30.35 5.54 -35.27
C LEU A 291 29.37 5.04 -36.34
N GLU A 292 28.15 5.59 -36.37
CA GLU A 292 27.43 5.97 -37.60
C GLU A 292 26.22 6.83 -37.18
N SER A 293 26.23 8.13 -37.51
CA SER A 293 25.56 8.69 -38.69
C SER A 293 24.04 8.49 -38.65
N VAL A 294 23.28 9.55 -38.34
CA VAL A 294 22.14 10.03 -39.15
C VAL A 294 21.72 11.42 -38.65
N LYS A 295 21.61 12.32 -39.64
CA LYS A 295 21.28 13.74 -39.57
C LYS A 295 19.84 13.89 -40.09
N SER A 296 18.89 14.35 -39.28
CA SER A 296 17.60 14.89 -39.78
C SER A 296 16.82 15.59 -38.65
N GLN A 297 16.80 16.93 -38.63
CA GLN A 297 15.74 17.77 -39.19
C GLN A 297 14.58 18.00 -38.19
N ARG A 298 14.65 19.11 -37.44
CA ARG A 298 13.55 19.61 -36.62
C ARG A 298 13.29 21.07 -36.97
N ALA A 299 12.23 21.29 -37.73
CA ALA A 299 11.69 22.61 -37.98
C ALA A 299 10.16 22.54 -37.91
N ARG A 300 9.60 23.44 -37.08
CA ARG A 300 8.21 23.95 -37.09
C ARG A 300 7.13 22.99 -36.57
N HIS A 301 6.46 23.41 -35.49
CA HIS A 301 5.17 24.10 -35.62
C HIS A 301 4.74 24.69 -34.27
N ARG A 302 4.53 26.01 -34.26
CA ARG A 302 3.71 26.74 -33.28
C ARG A 302 2.30 26.88 -33.87
N LEU A 303 1.34 27.10 -32.96
CA LEU A 303 0.02 27.73 -33.14
C LEU A 303 -1.09 26.89 -33.80
N CYS A 304 -2.04 26.47 -32.96
CA CYS A 304 -3.47 26.66 -33.20
C CYS A 304 -4.23 26.48 -31.89
N SER A 305 -4.63 27.58 -31.25
CA SER A 305 -5.57 27.58 -30.14
C SER A 305 -6.42 28.83 -30.28
N MET A 306 -7.62 28.66 -30.86
CA MET A 306 -8.75 29.59 -30.77
C MET A 306 -9.98 28.95 -31.42
N LEU A 307 -11.15 29.30 -30.88
CA LEU A 307 -12.52 28.90 -31.22
C LEU A 307 -13.06 27.61 -30.59
N ALA A 308 -13.88 27.77 -29.55
CA ALA A 308 -15.09 26.98 -29.38
C ALA A 308 -16.25 27.91 -29.00
N LEU A 309 -17.18 28.05 -29.94
CA LEU A 309 -18.46 28.74 -29.83
C LEU A 309 -19.49 27.85 -29.13
N VAL A 310 -20.28 28.48 -28.28
CA VAL A 310 -21.72 28.28 -27.98
C VAL A 310 -22.43 27.17 -28.78
N MET A 311 -22.99 26.18 -28.06
CA MET A 311 -24.10 25.33 -28.55
C MET A 311 -25.09 24.97 -27.42
N PRO A 312 -26.39 24.76 -27.75
CA PRO A 312 -27.50 24.69 -26.80
C PRO A 312 -27.90 23.27 -26.36
N VAL A 313 -28.65 23.23 -25.25
CA VAL A 313 -29.21 22.05 -24.57
C VAL A 313 -30.41 21.44 -25.31
N PRO A 314 -30.48 20.10 -25.52
CA PRO A 314 -31.73 19.43 -25.84
C PRO A 314 -32.40 18.78 -24.62
N ARG A 315 -33.72 18.90 -24.55
CA ARG A 315 -34.63 18.26 -23.59
C ARG A 315 -34.90 16.80 -23.97
N CYS A 316 -34.87 15.90 -23.00
CA CYS A 316 -35.37 14.51 -23.15
C CYS A 316 -36.83 14.37 -22.67
N PRO A 317 -37.66 13.54 -23.34
CA PRO A 317 -39.02 13.25 -22.93
C PRO A 317 -39.12 12.09 -21.94
N THR A 318 -40.00 12.26 -20.95
CA THR A 318 -40.50 11.26 -19.99
C THR A 318 -41.27 10.14 -20.70
N ILE A 319 -40.81 8.89 -20.53
CA ILE A 319 -41.56 7.68 -20.89
C ILE A 319 -42.30 7.17 -19.64
N SER A 320 -43.61 7.03 -19.82
CA SER A 320 -44.62 6.60 -18.86
C SER A 320 -44.64 5.07 -18.73
N SER A 321 -44.52 4.57 -17.50
CA SER A 321 -44.62 3.16 -17.14
C SER A 321 -46.06 2.78 -16.78
N ARG A 322 -46.62 1.80 -17.49
CA ARG A 322 -47.87 1.09 -17.14
C ARG A 322 -47.53 -0.32 -16.60
N PRO A 323 -48.25 -0.82 -15.58
CA PRO A 323 -48.14 -2.20 -15.11
C PRO A 323 -49.29 -3.08 -15.60
N LEU A 324 -49.00 -4.31 -16.02
CA LEU A 324 -49.94 -5.44 -16.13
C LEU A 324 -49.17 -6.68 -15.65
N ARG A 325 -49.54 -7.38 -14.57
CA ARG A 325 -50.76 -8.14 -14.22
C ARG A 325 -50.52 -9.65 -14.38
N ASN A 326 -50.43 -10.31 -13.23
CA ASN A 326 -50.79 -11.68 -12.82
C ASN A 326 -51.06 -12.79 -13.84
N GLY A 327 -50.50 -13.97 -13.52
CA GLY A 327 -50.97 -15.32 -13.84
C GLY A 327 -49.76 -16.27 -13.84
N GLY A 328 -49.63 -17.35 -13.07
CA GLY A 328 -50.61 -18.18 -12.38
C GLY A 328 -50.50 -19.61 -12.92
N LEU A 329 -50.00 -20.55 -12.10
CA LEU A 329 -50.12 -22.03 -12.18
C LEU A 329 -49.44 -22.70 -13.42
N THR A 330 -48.75 -23.84 -13.36
CA THR A 330 -49.13 -25.16 -12.80
C THR A 330 -47.90 -26.08 -12.66
N ARG A 331 -48.02 -27.04 -11.72
CA ARG A 331 -47.20 -28.26 -11.56
C ARG A 331 -47.35 -29.22 -12.74
N ARG A 332 -46.28 -29.94 -13.14
CA ARG A 332 -46.10 -31.40 -12.94
C ARG A 332 -44.78 -31.95 -13.53
N PRO A 333 -44.25 -33.06 -12.98
CA PRO A 333 -42.98 -33.68 -13.39
C PRO A 333 -43.20 -34.90 -14.31
N VAL A 334 -42.23 -35.22 -15.16
CA VAL A 334 -42.05 -36.55 -15.77
C VAL A 334 -40.56 -36.84 -15.93
N ALA A 335 -40.21 -38.10 -15.68
CA ALA A 335 -38.88 -38.67 -15.55
C ALA A 335 -38.30 -39.22 -16.88
N HIS A 336 -37.01 -39.60 -16.79
CA HIS A 336 -36.27 -40.61 -17.57
C HIS A 336 -36.07 -40.44 -19.09
N GLN A 337 -34.80 -40.30 -19.50
CA GLN A 337 -34.05 -41.21 -20.41
C GLN A 337 -32.68 -40.56 -20.72
N SER A 338 -31.55 -41.21 -20.38
CA SER A 338 -30.86 -42.28 -21.13
C SER A 338 -30.05 -41.79 -22.33
N LEU A 339 -28.72 -41.80 -22.13
CA LEU A 339 -27.64 -42.22 -23.05
C LEU A 339 -27.70 -41.83 -24.54
N ARG A 340 -26.70 -41.03 -24.97
CA ARG A 340 -25.77 -41.24 -26.13
C ARG A 340 -24.95 -39.95 -26.31
N SER A 341 -23.61 -39.98 -26.25
CA SER A 341 -22.65 -40.51 -27.23
C SER A 341 -22.51 -39.65 -28.49
N SER A 342 -21.24 -39.45 -28.89
CA SER A 342 -20.71 -38.87 -30.13
C SER A 342 -20.68 -37.34 -30.23
N ARG A 343 -19.50 -36.72 -30.13
CA ARG A 343 -18.41 -36.56 -31.14
C ARG A 343 -18.66 -35.41 -32.14
N HIS A 344 -17.68 -34.50 -32.13
CA HIS A 344 -17.15 -33.66 -33.20
C HIS A 344 -18.09 -32.73 -33.95
N HIS A 345 -17.77 -31.43 -33.92
CA HIS A 345 -17.67 -30.44 -35.02
C HIS A 345 -17.03 -29.20 -34.35
N SER A 346 -15.76 -28.84 -34.54
CA SER A 346 -15.08 -28.25 -35.71
C SER A 346 -15.83 -27.08 -36.38
N ARG A 347 -15.09 -25.96 -36.52
CA ARG A 347 -15.35 -24.67 -37.20
C ARG A 347 -16.08 -23.62 -36.36
N ALA A 348 -15.37 -22.58 -35.89
CA ALA A 348 -14.86 -21.42 -36.64
C ALA A 348 -15.98 -20.43 -36.98
N HIS A 349 -16.01 -19.30 -36.26
CA HIS A 349 -16.58 -18.05 -36.73
C HIS A 349 -15.67 -16.89 -36.31
N LEU A 350 -14.93 -16.39 -37.30
CA LEU A 350 -14.45 -15.02 -37.41
C LEU A 350 -15.63 -14.13 -37.79
N CYS A 351 -15.79 -13.00 -37.07
CA CYS A 351 -16.44 -11.73 -37.43
C CYS A 351 -16.28 -10.86 -36.17
N GLN A 352 -15.28 -9.99 -36.01
CA GLN A 352 -15.05 -8.74 -36.73
C GLN A 352 -16.29 -7.85 -36.75
N HIS A 353 -16.41 -7.01 -35.71
CA HIS A 353 -17.03 -5.70 -35.82
C HIS A 353 -16.27 -4.72 -34.91
N ALA A 354 -15.61 -3.77 -35.56
CA ALA A 354 -15.23 -2.51 -34.97
C ALA A 354 -16.50 -1.65 -34.81
N GLU A 355 -16.58 -0.84 -33.75
CA GLU A 355 -16.79 0.61 -33.87
C GLU A 355 -16.99 1.28 -32.49
N ILE A 356 -16.20 2.35 -32.31
CA ILE A 356 -16.58 3.66 -31.75
C ILE A 356 -16.62 3.84 -30.23
N MET A 357 -15.59 4.58 -29.79
CA MET A 357 -15.51 5.47 -28.62
C MET A 357 -16.69 6.46 -28.58
N ASN A 358 -17.29 6.66 -27.40
CA ASN A 358 -17.33 8.00 -26.78
C ASN A 358 -17.96 7.99 -25.37
N ASP A 359 -17.34 8.80 -24.51
CA ASP A 359 -17.88 9.62 -23.41
C ASP A 359 -18.88 9.03 -22.42
N ALA A 360 -18.50 9.04 -21.13
CA ALA A 360 -18.90 10.15 -20.26
C ALA A 360 -18.24 10.04 -18.87
N THR A 361 -17.35 10.98 -18.61
CA THR A 361 -16.95 11.45 -17.28
C THR A 361 -17.95 12.55 -16.90
N ILE A 362 -18.48 12.55 -15.67
CA ILE A 362 -18.82 13.71 -14.81
C ILE A 362 -19.89 13.35 -13.75
N ASP A 363 -19.61 13.81 -12.53
CA ASP A 363 -20.46 14.03 -11.33
C ASP A 363 -20.80 12.89 -10.37
N CYS A 364 -20.15 12.96 -9.19
CA CYS A 364 -20.86 13.05 -7.90
C CYS A 364 -19.98 13.73 -6.84
N ALA A 365 -19.94 15.06 -6.89
CA ALA A 365 -19.61 15.91 -5.74
C ALA A 365 -20.86 16.73 -5.38
N ASN A 366 -21.72 16.19 -4.50
CA ASN A 366 -22.66 16.94 -3.64
C ASN A 366 -23.63 15.97 -2.96
N ASN A 367 -23.25 15.45 -1.78
CA ASN A 367 -24.20 15.05 -0.74
C ASN A 367 -23.47 14.85 0.58
N PHE A 368 -23.05 15.96 1.21
CA PHE A 368 -22.50 15.92 2.57
C PHE A 368 -22.87 17.16 3.39
N CYS A 369 -24.13 17.60 3.32
CA CYS A 369 -24.65 18.66 4.21
C CYS A 369 -26.17 18.53 4.39
N ARG A 370 -26.64 17.46 5.03
CA ARG A 370 -27.97 17.45 5.69
C ARG A 370 -28.14 16.21 6.57
N GLN A 371 -27.85 16.35 7.86
CA GLN A 371 -28.59 15.81 9.02
C GLN A 371 -27.67 15.63 10.21
N HIS A 372 -27.54 16.67 11.02
CA HIS A 372 -27.31 16.49 12.45
C HIS A 372 -28.21 17.47 13.20
N ARG A 373 -29.27 16.93 13.81
CA ARG A 373 -29.91 17.50 15.01
C ARG A 373 -29.42 16.65 16.19
N PRO A 374 -28.95 17.24 17.30
CA PRO A 374 -28.60 16.49 18.49
C PRO A 374 -29.86 16.17 19.31
N GLY A 375 -30.12 14.89 19.52
CA GLY A 375 -31.04 14.40 20.55
C GLY A 375 -30.27 14.19 21.84
N GLN A 376 -30.66 14.91 22.89
CA GLN A 376 -30.18 14.75 24.25
C GLN A 376 -30.57 13.35 24.76
N ALA A 377 -29.59 12.57 25.21
CA ALA A 377 -29.82 11.34 25.95
C ALA A 377 -29.50 11.55 27.42
N LEU A 378 -30.49 11.20 28.23
CA LEU A 378 -30.60 11.24 29.67
C LEU A 378 -29.48 10.41 30.33
N ILE A 379 -28.77 11.00 31.31
CA ILE A 379 -27.80 10.30 32.15
C ILE A 379 -28.58 9.60 33.26
N GLU A 380 -28.73 8.29 33.15
CA GLU A 380 -29.30 7.44 34.20
C GLU A 380 -28.16 6.95 35.11
N ALA A 381 -28.20 7.35 36.37
CA ALA A 381 -27.19 7.02 37.38
C ALA A 381 -27.42 5.59 37.94
N PRO A 382 -26.35 4.83 38.26
CA PRO A 382 -26.48 3.49 38.81
C PRO A 382 -26.90 3.49 40.29
N PRO A 383 -27.65 2.46 40.74
CA PRO A 383 -28.15 2.37 42.11
C PRO A 383 -27.05 2.01 43.13
N VAL A 384 -27.10 2.72 44.27
CA VAL A 384 -26.28 2.50 45.46
C VAL A 384 -26.73 1.23 46.20
N PRO A 385 -25.82 0.31 46.59
CA PRO A 385 -26.18 -0.86 47.38
C PRO A 385 -26.46 -0.50 48.84
N VAL A 386 -27.66 -0.85 49.31
CA VAL A 386 -28.09 -0.78 50.71
C VAL A 386 -27.38 -1.88 51.51
N ARG A 387 -26.59 -1.45 52.50
CA ARG A 387 -25.87 -2.32 53.44
C ARG A 387 -26.82 -2.69 54.58
N ASN A 388 -27.35 -3.91 54.56
CA ASN A 388 -28.10 -4.45 55.70
C ASN A 388 -27.12 -4.82 56.83
N ALA A 389 -27.35 -4.22 58.00
CA ALA A 389 -26.85 -4.67 59.29
C ALA A 389 -27.95 -5.49 60.01
N MET A 390 -27.55 -6.28 61.01
CA MET A 390 -28.30 -7.27 61.84
C MET A 390 -28.01 -8.71 61.38
N SER A 391 -27.47 -9.62 62.20
CA SER A 391 -27.23 -9.66 63.66
C SER A 391 -26.02 -10.54 63.98
#